data_AF-A0A368ZYV3-F1
#
_entry.id   AF-A0A368ZYV3-F1
#
_cell.length_a   1.000
_cell.length_b   1.000
_cell.length_c   1.000
_cell.angle_alpha   90.00
_cell.angle_beta   90.00
_cell.angle_gamma   90.00
#
_symmetry.space_group_name_H-M   'P 1'
#
loop_
_entity.id
_entity.type
_entity.pdbx_description
1 polymer ?
#
loop_
_entity_poly.entity_id
_entity_poly.type
_entity_poly.pdbx_seq_one_letter_code
_entity_poly.pdbx_strand_id
1 'polypeptide(L)'
;MHQKFTSISLICLAALACNKDIEKILDFEYEERNIYIAPVFFYSGAVARADTLFATSYNTYLQIESANLIFSNFFVSTDIDTFYTDSLLRKQSIFSLTFQGKVPAGYVRSGTFRGGGYGCQFGLDSAVNFGTRPADYPPSHPLANTAIWEKDAGYDILQIKGVVIDSAAADSTQIVKPFLIRVRNLLNFEPIPQFQLKNFNIDNQRSATFECYIGLEAVLNLYNLHQTPIIGGNPFTLGSQDSMKTILENILIDFQ
;
A
#
# COMPACT_ATOMS: atom_id res chain seq x y z
N MET A 1 -20.57 -70.85 -26.76
CA MET A 1 -20.80 -71.72 -25.59
C MET A 1 -19.65 -71.48 -24.61
N HIS A 2 -20.00 -70.98 -23.43
CA HIS A 2 -19.22 -70.82 -22.19
C HIS A 2 -17.92 -69.98 -22.12
N GLN A 3 -18.12 -68.78 -21.55
CA GLN A 3 -17.26 -68.10 -20.56
C GLN A 3 -16.47 -69.02 -19.63
N LYS A 4 -15.24 -68.61 -19.30
CA LYS A 4 -14.68 -68.73 -17.95
C LYS A 4 -14.07 -67.40 -17.51
N PHE A 5 -14.56 -66.92 -16.37
CA PHE A 5 -14.02 -65.81 -15.60
C PHE A 5 -12.74 -66.23 -14.88
N THR A 6 -11.79 -65.29 -14.75
CA THR A 6 -11.00 -65.12 -13.52
C THR A 6 -10.60 -63.66 -13.40
N SER A 7 -11.03 -63.06 -12.28
CA SER A 7 -10.77 -61.69 -11.85
C SER A 7 -9.36 -61.53 -11.23
N ILE A 8 -9.04 -60.28 -10.84
CA ILE A 8 -7.88 -59.78 -10.06
C ILE A 8 -6.73 -59.29 -10.96
N SER A 9 -6.10 -58.13 -10.80
CA SER A 9 -6.33 -56.82 -10.16
C SER A 9 -5.06 -56.01 -10.50
N LEU A 10 -5.19 -54.68 -10.63
CA LEU A 10 -4.16 -53.66 -10.37
C LEU A 10 -2.78 -53.79 -11.05
N ILE A 11 -2.45 -52.83 -11.92
CA ILE A 11 -1.54 -51.70 -11.61
C ILE A 11 -1.43 -50.83 -12.87
N CYS A 12 -1.96 -49.61 -12.77
CA CYS A 12 -1.73 -48.53 -13.70
C CYS A 12 -0.24 -48.17 -13.72
N LEU A 13 0.50 -48.64 -14.72
CA LEU A 13 1.70 -47.96 -15.20
C LEU A 13 1.29 -46.78 -16.09
N ALA A 14 0.82 -45.71 -15.47
CA ALA A 14 0.73 -44.39 -16.09
C ALA A 14 1.95 -43.57 -15.66
N ALA A 15 3.13 -43.97 -16.13
CA ALA A 15 4.38 -43.23 -15.95
C ALA A 15 4.83 -42.63 -17.28
N LEU A 16 3.92 -41.96 -18.01
CA LEU A 16 4.23 -41.12 -19.18
C LEU A 16 3.14 -40.04 -19.32
N ALA A 17 3.11 -39.08 -18.39
CA ALA A 17 2.39 -37.82 -18.56
C ALA A 17 2.99 -36.75 -17.63
N CYS A 18 4.28 -36.45 -17.80
CA CYS A 18 4.91 -35.27 -17.20
C CYS A 18 5.39 -34.37 -18.34
N ASN A 19 4.42 -33.78 -19.02
CA ASN A 19 4.56 -32.57 -19.84
C ASN A 19 3.14 -32.04 -19.93
N LYS A 20 2.61 -31.61 -18.78
CA LYS A 20 1.50 -30.69 -18.81
C LYS A 20 2.14 -29.32 -18.76
N ASP A 21 2.16 -28.67 -19.91
CA ASP A 21 2.24 -27.23 -20.00
C ASP A 21 1.45 -26.64 -18.83
N ILE A 22 2.10 -25.78 -18.05
CA ILE A 22 1.42 -24.95 -17.07
C ILE A 22 0.56 -24.01 -17.92
N GLU A 23 -0.61 -24.49 -18.32
CA GLU A 23 -1.65 -23.68 -18.93
C GLU A 23 -1.87 -22.49 -18.00
N LYS A 24 -1.90 -21.30 -18.60
CA LYS A 24 -2.30 -20.04 -17.98
C LYS A 24 -3.57 -20.24 -17.15
N ILE A 25 -3.43 -20.54 -15.86
CA ILE A 25 -4.49 -20.33 -14.87
C ILE A 25 -4.31 -18.90 -14.38
N LEU A 26 -4.53 -17.93 -15.27
CA LEU A 26 -4.55 -16.51 -14.95
C LEU A 26 -5.77 -15.89 -15.62
N ASP A 27 -6.94 -16.42 -15.26
CA ASP A 27 -8.25 -15.78 -15.43
C ASP A 27 -9.10 -16.10 -14.19
N PHE A 28 -8.51 -16.00 -12.99
CA PHE A 28 -9.34 -15.72 -11.82
C PHE A 28 -9.77 -14.28 -11.95
N GLU A 29 -11.02 -14.09 -12.39
CA GLU A 29 -11.68 -12.81 -12.48
C GLU A 29 -11.39 -11.99 -11.22
N TYR A 30 -11.07 -10.71 -11.41
CA TYR A 30 -10.83 -9.75 -10.32
C TYR A 30 -11.98 -9.70 -9.29
N GLU A 31 -13.14 -10.28 -9.61
CA GLU A 31 -14.37 -10.32 -8.83
C GLU A 31 -14.37 -11.29 -7.64
N GLU A 32 -13.47 -12.28 -7.56
CA GLU A 32 -13.47 -13.26 -6.45
C GLU A 32 -12.62 -12.84 -5.23
N ARG A 33 -12.01 -11.65 -5.20
CA ARG A 33 -11.16 -11.25 -4.07
C ARG A 33 -11.95 -11.04 -2.79
N ASN A 34 -11.54 -11.69 -1.71
CA ASN A 34 -12.20 -11.63 -0.40
C ASN A 34 -11.28 -11.14 0.72
N ILE A 35 -10.04 -10.77 0.39
CA ILE A 35 -9.09 -10.10 1.29
C ILE A 35 -8.84 -8.68 0.79
N TYR A 36 -9.01 -7.71 1.69
CA TYR A 36 -8.85 -6.29 1.41
C TYR A 36 -7.90 -5.65 2.41
N ILE A 37 -7.20 -4.61 1.98
CA ILE A 37 -6.45 -3.70 2.86
C ILE A 37 -7.07 -2.31 2.81
N ALA A 38 -7.16 -1.64 3.95
CA ALA A 38 -7.70 -0.30 4.06
C ALA A 38 -6.81 0.55 5.00
N PRO A 39 -5.94 1.41 4.49
CA PRO A 39 -5.25 2.34 5.34
C PRO A 39 -6.18 3.47 5.79
N VAL A 40 -5.96 3.90 7.02
CA VAL A 40 -6.76 4.92 7.70
C VAL A 40 -5.78 5.95 8.26
N PHE A 41 -5.82 7.16 7.71
CA PHE A 41 -4.91 8.23 8.12
C PHE A 41 -5.48 9.00 9.32
N PHE A 42 -4.64 9.28 10.30
CA PHE A 42 -5.02 10.01 11.51
C PHE A 42 -4.13 11.21 11.75
N TYR A 43 -4.72 12.26 12.32
CA TYR A 43 -4.03 13.41 12.86
C TYR A 43 -4.72 13.85 14.16
N SER A 44 -3.95 14.04 15.23
CA SER A 44 -4.46 14.48 16.54
C SER A 44 -5.63 13.61 17.04
N GLY A 45 -5.47 12.29 16.93
CA GLY A 45 -6.48 11.31 17.36
C GLY A 45 -7.76 11.23 16.51
N ALA A 46 -7.88 12.00 15.44
CA ALA A 46 -9.03 11.98 14.53
C ALA A 46 -8.64 11.45 13.14
N VAL A 47 -9.57 10.76 12.47
CA VAL A 47 -9.39 10.36 11.07
C VAL A 47 -9.25 11.62 10.22
N ALA A 48 -8.19 11.71 9.44
CA ALA A 48 -7.97 12.81 8.50
C ALA A 48 -9.09 12.81 7.45
N ARG A 49 -9.71 13.98 7.21
CA ARG A 49 -10.73 14.20 6.19
C ARG A 49 -10.49 15.51 5.43
N ALA A 50 -10.96 15.60 4.19
CA ALA A 50 -10.72 16.75 3.32
C ALA A 50 -11.33 18.03 3.88
N ASP A 51 -12.41 17.87 4.65
CA ASP A 51 -13.22 18.92 5.25
C ASP A 51 -12.80 19.24 6.69
N THR A 52 -11.79 18.55 7.23
CA THR A 52 -11.30 18.80 8.59
C THR A 52 -10.12 19.75 8.59
N LEU A 53 -10.17 20.74 9.48
CA LEU A 53 -9.05 21.62 9.83
C LEU A 53 -8.40 21.15 11.13
N PHE A 54 -7.08 21.07 11.11
CA PHE A 54 -6.28 20.66 12.24
C PHE A 54 -5.38 21.80 12.70
N ALA A 55 -5.35 22.08 14.00
CA ALA A 55 -4.36 22.99 14.56
C ALA A 55 -2.98 22.32 14.59
N THR A 56 -1.92 23.06 14.25
CA THR A 56 -0.53 22.61 14.30
C THR A 56 0.21 23.21 15.48
N SER A 57 1.39 22.67 15.78
CA SER A 57 2.31 23.21 16.80
C SER A 57 2.87 24.60 16.45
N TYR A 58 2.63 25.12 15.24
CA TYR A 58 3.20 26.39 14.76
C TYR A 58 2.18 27.54 14.75
N ASN A 59 1.08 27.41 15.49
CA ASN A 59 -0.02 28.38 15.50
C ASN A 59 -0.63 28.60 14.10
N THR A 60 -0.64 27.55 13.29
CA THR A 60 -1.30 27.51 11.98
C THR A 60 -2.35 26.41 11.97
N TYR A 61 -3.27 26.46 11.00
CA TYR A 61 -4.20 25.38 10.72
C TYR A 61 -3.82 24.65 9.45
N LEU A 62 -4.16 23.38 9.36
CA LEU A 62 -3.83 22.54 8.23
C LEU A 62 -5.07 21.78 7.76
N GLN A 63 -5.29 21.78 6.45
CA GLN A 63 -6.29 20.99 5.77
C GLN A 63 -5.58 20.01 4.86
N ILE A 64 -5.71 18.72 5.15
CA ILE A 64 -5.13 17.67 4.31
C ILE A 64 -6.10 17.43 3.16
N GLU A 65 -5.65 17.59 1.92
CA GLU A 65 -6.48 17.32 0.73
C GLU A 65 -6.32 15.89 0.23
N SER A 66 -5.11 15.33 0.36
CA SER A 66 -4.88 13.91 0.11
C SER A 66 -3.60 13.40 0.77
N ALA A 67 -3.61 12.13 1.14
CA ALA A 67 -2.41 11.38 1.46
C ALA A 67 -2.35 10.12 0.57
N ASN A 68 -1.18 9.79 0.05
CA ASN A 68 -0.96 8.62 -0.77
C ASN A 68 0.18 7.83 -0.16
N LEU A 69 0.01 6.52 -0.02
CA LEU A 69 1.04 5.63 0.50
C LEU A 69 1.19 4.44 -0.43
N ILE A 70 2.41 4.17 -0.85
CA ILE A 70 2.75 3.03 -1.70
C ILE A 70 3.30 1.91 -0.81
N PHE A 71 2.77 0.71 -0.97
CA PHE A 71 3.29 -0.49 -0.31
C PHE A 71 3.33 -1.66 -1.28
N SER A 72 4.48 -2.29 -1.41
CA SER A 72 4.62 -3.58 -2.07
C SER A 72 4.15 -4.73 -1.17
N ASN A 73 3.91 -5.89 -1.79
CA ASN A 73 3.77 -7.20 -1.13
C ASN A 73 2.93 -7.20 0.16
N PHE A 74 1.63 -7.41 0.05
CA PHE A 74 0.80 -7.76 1.20
C PHE A 74 0.77 -9.29 1.33
N PHE A 75 0.63 -9.80 2.55
CA PHE A 75 0.47 -11.22 2.77
C PHE A 75 -0.37 -11.48 4.01
N VAL A 76 -1.02 -12.63 4.01
CA VAL A 76 -1.75 -13.15 5.16
C VAL A 76 -1.15 -14.50 5.50
N SER A 77 -0.62 -14.61 6.71
CA SER A 77 -0.09 -15.85 7.26
C SER A 77 -1.12 -16.50 8.17
N THR A 78 -1.15 -17.82 8.17
CA THR A 78 -2.02 -18.65 9.00
C THR A 78 -1.14 -19.69 9.71
N ASP A 79 -1.71 -20.45 10.62
CA ASP A 79 -1.03 -21.58 11.28
C ASP A 79 -0.65 -22.72 10.30
N ILE A 80 -1.19 -22.72 9.08
CA ILE A 80 -1.01 -23.77 8.07
C ILE A 80 -0.19 -23.27 6.87
N ASP A 81 -0.49 -22.06 6.37
CA ASP A 81 0.08 -21.55 5.11
C ASP A 81 0.20 -20.01 5.11
N THR A 82 1.02 -19.47 4.21
CA THR A 82 1.13 -18.03 3.96
C THR A 82 0.69 -17.69 2.54
N PHE A 83 -0.36 -16.88 2.45
CA PHE A 83 -0.95 -16.40 1.22
C PHE A 83 -0.39 -15.03 0.91
N TYR A 84 0.47 -14.95 -0.09
CA TYR A 84 0.92 -13.68 -0.64
C TYR A 84 -0.16 -13.11 -1.55
N THR A 85 -0.29 -11.79 -1.56
CA THR A 85 -1.00 -11.12 -2.65
C THR A 85 -0.36 -11.54 -3.97
N ASP A 86 -1.19 -12.01 -4.89
CA ASP A 86 -0.81 -12.59 -6.18
C ASP A 86 0.39 -11.86 -6.80
N SER A 87 1.33 -12.61 -7.38
CA SER A 87 2.39 -12.10 -8.25
C SER A 87 1.91 -11.12 -9.33
N LEU A 88 0.64 -11.21 -9.77
CA LEU A 88 -0.02 -10.24 -10.66
C LEU A 88 -0.25 -8.86 -10.01
N LEU A 89 -0.31 -8.78 -8.69
CA LEU A 89 -0.37 -7.53 -7.94
C LEU A 89 0.95 -6.77 -7.95
N ARG A 90 2.07 -7.33 -8.44
CA ARG A 90 3.22 -6.48 -8.85
C ARG A 90 2.78 -5.30 -9.73
N LYS A 91 1.65 -5.43 -10.44
CA LYS A 91 1.03 -4.41 -11.29
C LYS A 91 -0.12 -3.60 -10.64
N GLN A 92 -0.47 -3.83 -9.38
CA GLN A 92 -1.58 -3.15 -8.70
C GLN A 92 -1.36 -2.93 -7.20
N SER A 93 -0.17 -3.27 -6.67
CA SER A 93 0.23 -3.09 -5.26
C SER A 93 0.44 -1.62 -4.90
N ILE A 94 -0.30 -0.69 -5.47
CA ILE A 94 -0.11 0.72 -5.18
C ILE A 94 -1.44 1.37 -4.96
N PHE A 95 -1.56 1.97 -3.79
CA PHE A 95 -2.83 2.34 -3.24
C PHE A 95 -2.78 3.83 -2.93
N SER A 96 -3.27 4.62 -3.88
CA SER A 96 -3.53 6.04 -3.67
C SER A 96 -4.86 6.16 -2.94
N LEU A 97 -4.88 6.76 -1.76
CA LEU A 97 -6.05 6.72 -0.89
C LEU A 97 -6.44 8.10 -0.39
N THR A 98 -7.41 8.66 -1.09
CA THR A 98 -8.19 9.77 -0.60
C THR A 98 -9.27 9.26 0.36
N PHE A 99 -9.07 9.57 1.64
CA PHE A 99 -10.00 9.51 2.77
C PHE A 99 -10.60 8.17 3.21
N GLN A 100 -11.20 7.38 2.33
CA GLN A 100 -11.81 6.10 2.70
C GLN A 100 -11.80 5.17 1.50
N GLY A 101 -11.07 4.07 1.59
CA GLY A 101 -11.05 3.05 0.56
C GLY A 101 -10.49 1.75 1.09
N LYS A 102 -11.17 0.64 0.77
CA LYS A 102 -10.59 -0.69 0.87
C LYS A 102 -10.12 -1.09 -0.52
N VAL A 103 -8.96 -1.71 -0.61
CA VAL A 103 -8.42 -2.15 -1.91
C VAL A 103 -8.24 -3.66 -1.91
N PRO A 104 -8.66 -4.36 -2.98
CA PRO A 104 -8.54 -5.80 -3.04
C PRO A 104 -7.08 -6.24 -3.00
N ALA A 105 -6.71 -6.98 -1.96
CA ALA A 105 -5.35 -7.46 -1.76
C ALA A 105 -5.20 -8.93 -2.20
N GLY A 106 -6.21 -9.77 -2.04
CA GLY A 106 -6.05 -11.16 -2.46
C GLY A 106 -7.28 -12.04 -2.25
N TYR A 107 -7.03 -13.34 -2.32
CA TYR A 107 -8.03 -14.37 -2.12
C TYR A 107 -7.49 -15.45 -1.18
N VAL A 108 -8.33 -15.89 -0.25
CA VAL A 108 -8.15 -17.12 0.50
C VAL A 108 -9.44 -17.92 0.49
N ARG A 109 -9.36 -19.25 0.64
CA ARG A 109 -10.55 -20.09 0.71
C ARG A 109 -11.37 -19.80 1.97
N SER A 110 -12.67 -20.05 1.91
CA SER A 110 -13.57 -19.95 3.07
C SER A 110 -13.05 -20.79 4.24
N GLY A 111 -13.04 -20.20 5.44
CA GLY A 111 -12.44 -20.80 6.62
C GLY A 111 -12.36 -19.86 7.81
N THR A 112 -12.03 -20.43 8.97
CA THR A 112 -11.66 -19.70 10.19
C THR A 112 -10.16 -19.81 10.35
N PHE A 113 -9.46 -18.69 10.35
CA PHE A 113 -8.00 -18.63 10.43
C PHE A 113 -7.59 -18.14 11.82
N ARG A 114 -6.81 -18.96 12.53
CA ARG A 114 -6.36 -18.70 13.90
C ARG A 114 -4.85 -18.77 14.00
N GLY A 115 -4.26 -18.01 14.93
CA GLY A 115 -2.81 -17.99 15.15
C GLY A 115 -2.02 -17.39 13.97
N GLY A 116 -2.74 -16.86 12.99
CA GLY A 116 -2.20 -16.17 11.82
C GLY A 116 -2.06 -14.68 12.03
N GLY A 117 -1.58 -14.02 10.99
CA GLY A 117 -1.42 -12.58 10.95
C GLY A 117 -1.37 -12.08 9.52
N TYR A 118 -1.10 -10.81 9.36
CA TYR A 118 -0.97 -10.19 8.06
C TYR A 118 0.17 -9.19 8.09
N GLY A 119 0.76 -8.95 6.94
CA GLY A 119 1.84 -8.00 6.80
C GLY A 119 1.85 -7.32 5.45
N CYS A 120 2.55 -6.20 5.39
CA CYS A 120 2.83 -5.50 4.14
C CYS A 120 4.23 -4.91 4.16
N GLN A 121 4.70 -4.52 2.98
CA GLN A 121 6.01 -3.94 2.79
C GLN A 121 5.89 -2.52 2.24
N PHE A 122 6.23 -1.50 3.03
CA PHE A 122 6.12 -0.11 2.55
C PHE A 122 7.20 0.23 1.54
N GLY A 123 6.83 0.97 0.51
CA GLY A 123 7.69 1.29 -0.63
C GLY A 123 7.71 0.21 -1.70
N LEU A 124 8.49 0.45 -2.75
CA LEU A 124 8.61 -0.48 -3.87
C LEU A 124 9.86 -1.33 -3.70
N ASP A 125 9.72 -2.64 -3.91
CA ASP A 125 10.85 -3.55 -4.04
C ASP A 125 11.81 -3.05 -5.14
N SER A 126 13.04 -2.75 -4.73
CA SER A 126 14.10 -2.18 -5.56
C SER A 126 14.51 -3.11 -6.69
N ALA A 127 14.25 -4.41 -6.59
CA ALA A 127 14.56 -5.39 -7.64
C ALA A 127 13.57 -5.40 -8.81
N VAL A 128 12.38 -4.82 -8.68
CA VAL A 128 11.28 -5.01 -9.64
C VAL A 128 10.75 -3.71 -10.24
N ASN A 129 10.71 -2.60 -9.48
CA ASN A 129 9.85 -1.46 -9.84
C ASN A 129 10.55 -0.09 -9.91
N PHE A 130 11.87 -0.02 -9.73
CA PHE A 130 12.59 1.26 -9.77
C PHE A 130 12.74 1.83 -11.19
N GLY A 131 12.80 0.96 -12.21
CA GLY A 131 13.15 1.35 -13.59
C GLY A 131 11.98 1.66 -14.52
N THR A 132 10.77 1.22 -14.18
CA THR A 132 9.60 1.30 -15.08
C THR A 132 8.91 2.65 -14.92
N ARG A 133 8.75 3.39 -16.02
CA ARG A 133 8.15 4.74 -16.00
C ARG A 133 6.63 4.65 -15.98
N PRO A 134 5.92 5.71 -15.55
CA PRO A 134 4.46 5.71 -15.54
C PRO A 134 3.85 5.38 -16.90
N ALA A 135 4.45 5.86 -17.99
CA ALA A 135 3.99 5.62 -19.35
C ALA A 135 4.12 4.16 -19.83
N ASP A 136 4.93 3.35 -19.14
CA ASP A 136 5.12 1.94 -19.47
C ASP A 136 4.05 1.04 -18.82
N TYR A 137 3.22 1.62 -17.95
CA TYR A 137 2.10 0.94 -17.31
C TYR A 137 0.77 1.21 -18.04
N PRO A 138 -0.17 0.24 -18.04
CA PRO A 138 -1.54 0.49 -18.53
C PRO A 138 -2.20 1.67 -17.80
N PRO A 139 -3.07 2.46 -18.45
CA PRO A 139 -3.69 3.63 -17.81
C PRO A 139 -4.47 3.34 -16.51
N SER A 140 -4.99 2.12 -16.35
CA SER A 140 -5.69 1.67 -15.14
C SER A 140 -4.76 1.27 -13.99
N HIS A 141 -3.45 1.23 -14.24
CA HIS A 141 -2.45 0.81 -13.28
C HIS A 141 -2.11 1.99 -12.34
N PRO A 142 -2.01 1.78 -11.00
CA PRO A 142 -1.80 2.92 -10.11
C PRO A 142 -0.42 3.60 -10.26
N LEU A 143 0.65 2.87 -10.65
CA LEU A 143 1.94 3.45 -11.09
C LEU A 143 1.87 4.27 -12.40
N ALA A 144 0.80 4.21 -13.18
CA ALA A 144 0.69 5.04 -14.39
C ALA A 144 0.49 6.53 -14.07
N ASN A 145 0.25 6.88 -12.80
CA ASN A 145 0.11 8.24 -12.34
C ASN A 145 1.48 8.98 -12.31
N THR A 146 1.65 9.96 -13.19
CA THR A 146 2.86 10.80 -13.25
C THR A 146 3.02 11.73 -12.04
N ALA A 147 1.95 12.01 -11.28
CA ALA A 147 2.01 12.91 -10.12
C ALA A 147 2.76 12.32 -8.91
N ILE A 148 3.01 11.00 -8.90
CA ILE A 148 3.72 10.29 -7.84
C ILE A 148 5.10 9.79 -8.31
N TRP A 149 5.61 10.29 -9.45
CA TRP A 149 6.87 9.86 -10.05
C TRP A 149 7.74 11.04 -10.46
N GLU A 150 9.05 10.87 -10.33
CA GLU A 150 10.06 11.84 -10.76
C GLU A 150 11.16 11.13 -11.57
N LYS A 151 11.55 11.71 -12.71
CA LYS A 151 12.46 11.11 -13.68
C LYS A 151 13.77 10.59 -13.10
N ASP A 152 14.37 11.35 -12.19
CA ASP A 152 15.70 11.08 -11.66
C ASP A 152 15.66 10.57 -10.20
N ALA A 153 14.46 10.35 -9.64
CA ALA A 153 14.31 9.99 -8.24
C ALA A 153 13.25 8.91 -7.96
N GLY A 154 12.52 8.43 -8.97
CA GLY A 154 11.58 7.32 -8.85
C GLY A 154 10.22 7.71 -8.30
N TYR A 155 9.52 6.72 -7.72
CA TYR A 155 8.17 6.91 -7.17
C TYR A 155 8.20 7.44 -5.72
N ASP A 156 7.21 8.25 -5.37
CA ASP A 156 6.96 8.68 -4.01
C ASP A 156 6.33 7.54 -3.21
N ILE A 157 7.00 7.00 -2.19
CA ILE A 157 6.38 6.02 -1.29
C ILE A 157 5.32 6.64 -0.39
N LEU A 158 5.45 7.93 -0.07
CA LEU A 158 4.46 8.71 0.66
C LEU A 158 4.34 10.08 0.01
N GLN A 159 3.12 10.54 -0.20
CA GLN A 159 2.83 11.90 -0.63
C GLN A 159 1.66 12.46 0.17
N ILE A 160 1.86 13.62 0.82
CA ILE A 160 0.80 14.32 1.54
C ILE A 160 0.70 15.73 0.95
N LYS A 161 -0.50 16.13 0.53
CA LYS A 161 -0.77 17.48 0.02
C LYS A 161 -1.98 18.08 0.71
N GLY A 162 -1.98 19.40 0.76
CA GLY A 162 -3.10 20.17 1.25
C GLY A 162 -2.77 21.65 1.35
N VAL A 163 -3.45 22.34 2.25
CA VAL A 163 -3.21 23.75 2.51
C VAL A 163 -2.90 23.99 3.98
N VAL A 164 -2.02 24.96 4.24
CA VAL A 164 -1.72 25.51 5.56
C VAL A 164 -2.25 26.94 5.62
N ILE A 165 -2.90 27.26 6.72
CA ILE A 165 -3.61 28.51 6.96
C ILE A 165 -2.98 29.20 8.16
N ASP A 166 -2.39 30.37 7.94
CA ASP A 166 -1.89 31.26 9.00
C ASP A 166 -2.85 32.42 9.18
N SER A 167 -3.69 32.35 10.22
CA SER A 167 -4.65 33.40 10.55
C SER A 167 -4.01 34.68 11.09
N ALA A 168 -2.72 34.66 11.42
CA ALA A 168 -1.98 35.82 11.88
C ALA A 168 -1.23 36.53 10.73
N ALA A 169 -1.26 35.98 9.51
CA ALA A 169 -0.62 36.59 8.35
C ALA A 169 -1.25 37.96 8.03
N ALA A 170 -0.42 39.00 7.95
CA ALA A 170 -0.87 40.37 7.69
C ALA A 170 -1.31 40.61 6.23
N ASP A 171 -0.87 39.75 5.31
CA ASP A 171 -1.22 39.78 3.89
C ASP A 171 -2.21 38.66 3.57
N SER A 172 -3.38 39.02 3.04
CA SER A 172 -4.44 38.08 2.68
C SER A 172 -4.00 36.98 1.70
N THR A 173 -3.00 37.26 0.86
CA THR A 173 -2.45 36.29 -0.11
C THR A 173 -1.51 35.27 0.53
N GLN A 174 -1.03 35.57 1.74
CA GLN A 174 -0.16 34.69 2.51
C GLN A 174 -0.92 33.88 3.56
N ILE A 175 -2.21 34.16 3.77
CA ILE A 175 -3.04 33.43 4.74
C ILE A 175 -3.07 31.95 4.39
N VAL A 176 -3.27 31.59 3.12
CA VAL A 176 -3.37 30.19 2.68
C VAL A 176 -2.23 29.85 1.74
N LYS A 177 -1.45 28.83 2.07
CA LYS A 177 -0.40 28.30 1.20
C LYS A 177 -0.61 26.81 0.94
N PRO A 178 -0.43 26.32 -0.29
CA PRO A 178 -0.38 24.88 -0.53
C PRO A 178 0.89 24.30 0.10
N PHE A 179 0.81 23.06 0.59
CA PHE A 179 1.98 22.29 1.00
C PHE A 179 2.02 20.93 0.31
N LEU A 180 3.22 20.38 0.19
CA LEU A 180 3.50 19.08 -0.39
C LEU A 180 4.67 18.43 0.34
N ILE A 181 4.40 17.30 0.98
CA ILE A 181 5.41 16.42 1.54
C ILE A 181 5.53 15.21 0.62
N ARG A 182 6.75 14.90 0.18
CA ARG A 182 7.07 13.70 -0.61
C ARG A 182 8.16 12.92 0.10
N VAL A 183 8.00 11.61 0.16
CA VAL A 183 9.05 10.66 0.51
C VAL A 183 9.25 9.75 -0.68
N ARG A 184 10.47 9.68 -1.21
CA ARG A 184 10.78 8.89 -2.39
C ARG A 184 11.26 7.49 -2.02
N ASN A 185 10.98 6.54 -2.90
CA ASN A 185 11.60 5.22 -2.86
C ASN A 185 13.05 5.40 -3.30
N LEU A 186 13.98 5.65 -2.39
CA LEU A 186 15.39 5.78 -2.72
C LEU A 186 16.06 4.40 -2.74
N LEU A 187 17.15 4.23 -3.50
CA LEU A 187 17.89 2.96 -3.56
C LEU A 187 18.39 2.48 -2.19
N ASN A 188 18.64 3.40 -1.27
CA ASN A 188 19.07 3.14 0.10
C ASN A 188 17.91 3.05 1.11
N PHE A 189 16.67 3.22 0.68
CA PHE A 189 15.50 3.00 1.52
C PHE A 189 15.08 1.55 1.31
N GLU A 190 15.46 0.70 2.25
CA GLU A 190 14.97 -0.66 2.27
C GLU A 190 13.46 -0.62 2.54
N PRO A 191 12.67 -1.43 1.83
CA PRO A 191 11.25 -1.46 2.11
C PRO A 191 11.00 -1.93 3.54
N ILE A 192 10.02 -1.35 4.21
CA ILE A 192 9.79 -1.57 5.64
C ILE A 192 8.75 -2.68 5.81
N PRO A 193 9.13 -3.90 6.27
CA PRO A 193 8.18 -4.96 6.54
C PRO A 193 7.43 -4.66 7.83
N GLN A 194 6.12 -4.86 7.81
CA GLN A 194 5.30 -4.82 9.00
C GLN A 194 4.44 -6.08 9.09
N PHE A 195 4.14 -6.52 10.31
CA PHE A 195 3.37 -7.72 10.56
C PHE A 195 2.56 -7.62 11.85
N GLN A 196 1.32 -8.12 11.82
CA GLN A 196 0.40 -8.13 12.94
C GLN A 196 -0.34 -9.45 13.03
N LEU A 197 -0.43 -10.00 14.24
CA LEU A 197 -1.24 -11.19 14.53
C LEU A 197 -2.73 -10.82 14.56
N LYS A 198 -3.54 -11.56 13.81
CA LYS A 198 -4.98 -11.35 13.74
C LYS A 198 -5.70 -12.63 13.31
N ASN A 199 -6.71 -13.01 14.10
CA ASN A 199 -7.64 -14.05 13.69
C ASN A 199 -8.71 -13.43 12.78
N PHE A 200 -9.10 -14.12 11.72
CA PHE A 200 -10.13 -13.64 10.79
C PHE A 200 -10.88 -14.82 10.17
N ASN A 201 -12.09 -14.54 9.68
CA ASN A 201 -12.97 -15.54 9.09
C ASN A 201 -13.40 -15.08 7.70
N ILE A 202 -13.43 -16.02 6.76
CA ILE A 202 -13.91 -15.83 5.39
C ILE A 202 -15.02 -16.85 5.14
N ASP A 203 -16.15 -16.40 4.61
CA ASP A 203 -17.23 -17.26 4.14
C ASP A 203 -17.87 -16.66 2.88
N ASN A 204 -18.90 -17.32 2.33
CA ASN A 204 -19.53 -16.93 1.07
C ASN A 204 -20.17 -15.52 1.10
N GLN A 205 -20.30 -14.90 2.27
CA GLN A 205 -20.80 -13.53 2.45
C GLN A 205 -19.81 -12.60 3.17
N ARG A 206 -18.67 -13.13 3.66
CA ARG A 206 -17.71 -12.38 4.47
C ARG A 206 -16.35 -12.28 3.80
N SER A 207 -15.96 -11.03 3.52
CA SER A 207 -14.58 -10.64 3.24
C SER A 207 -13.87 -10.17 4.50
N ALA A 208 -12.54 -10.34 4.57
CA ALA A 208 -11.73 -9.74 5.61
C ALA A 208 -11.09 -8.44 5.10
N THR A 209 -11.27 -7.37 5.86
CA THR A 209 -10.57 -6.11 5.66
C THR A 209 -9.53 -5.96 6.76
N PHE A 210 -8.29 -5.73 6.36
CA PHE A 210 -7.17 -5.48 7.23
C PHE A 210 -6.86 -3.99 7.22
N GLU A 211 -6.98 -3.36 8.37
CA GLU A 211 -6.79 -1.92 8.48
C GLU A 211 -5.32 -1.62 8.78
N CYS A 212 -4.83 -0.52 8.21
CA CYS A 212 -3.48 0.00 8.39
C CYS A 212 -3.58 1.45 8.86
N TYR A 213 -3.41 1.68 10.15
CA TYR A 213 -3.56 2.97 10.80
C TYR A 213 -2.27 3.76 10.60
N ILE A 214 -2.37 4.95 10.00
CA ILE A 214 -1.22 5.78 9.65
C ILE A 214 -1.33 7.11 10.37
N GLY A 215 -0.46 7.35 11.35
CA GLY A 215 -0.40 8.61 12.10
C GLY A 215 0.45 9.65 11.37
N LEU A 216 -0.17 10.77 11.02
CA LEU A 216 0.46 11.89 10.30
C LEU A 216 0.93 13.03 11.22
N GLU A 217 0.54 13.01 12.50
CA GLU A 217 0.76 14.12 13.43
C GLU A 217 2.24 14.45 13.61
N ALA A 218 3.05 13.45 13.94
CA ALA A 218 4.49 13.65 14.11
C ALA A 218 5.12 14.21 12.83
N VAL A 219 4.79 13.65 11.66
CA VAL A 219 5.30 14.08 10.35
C VAL A 219 4.93 15.53 10.02
N LEU A 220 3.65 15.88 10.15
CA LEU A 220 3.14 17.22 9.78
C LEU A 220 3.56 18.30 10.78
N ASN A 221 3.95 17.92 12.01
CA ASN A 221 4.50 18.82 13.01
C ASN A 221 6.05 18.88 13.03
N LEU A 222 6.75 18.13 12.15
CA LEU A 222 8.22 18.27 11.99
C LEU A 222 8.62 19.63 11.38
N TYR A 223 7.73 20.21 10.57
CA TYR A 223 8.02 21.39 9.77
C TYR A 223 6.96 22.46 9.96
N ASN A 224 7.37 23.72 10.02
CA ASN A 224 6.45 24.82 9.80
C ASN A 224 6.10 24.88 8.32
N LEU A 225 5.03 24.20 7.91
CA LEU A 225 4.64 24.07 6.50
C LEU A 225 4.24 25.40 5.85
N HIS A 226 3.98 26.46 6.64
CA HIS A 226 3.74 27.80 6.09
C HIS A 226 5.04 28.48 5.63
N GLN A 227 6.13 28.22 6.36
CA GLN A 227 7.48 28.71 6.02
C GLN A 227 8.17 27.79 5.01
N THR A 228 7.96 26.47 5.14
CA THR A 228 8.58 25.43 4.30
C THR A 228 7.50 24.53 3.70
N PRO A 229 6.79 24.98 2.65
CA PRO A 229 5.64 24.27 2.11
C PRO A 229 6.00 23.01 1.30
N ILE A 230 7.24 22.86 0.83
CA ILE A 230 7.65 21.74 -0.02
C ILE A 230 8.78 20.97 0.66
N ILE A 231 8.52 19.70 0.99
CA ILE A 231 9.48 18.79 1.63
C ILE A 231 9.73 17.58 0.72
N GLY A 232 10.99 17.17 0.55
CA GLY A 232 11.39 16.05 -0.33
C GLY A 232 11.28 16.36 -1.84
N GLY A 233 11.17 17.64 -2.21
CA GLY A 233 10.89 18.13 -3.56
C GLY A 233 12.04 18.09 -4.58
N ASN A 234 11.92 18.92 -5.63
CA ASN A 234 12.91 19.11 -6.70
C ASN A 234 13.50 20.53 -6.56
N PRO A 235 14.84 20.72 -6.49
CA PRO A 235 15.91 19.74 -6.72
C PRO A 235 16.09 18.72 -5.60
N PHE A 236 16.43 17.49 -5.98
CA PHE A 236 16.83 16.45 -5.04
C PHE A 236 18.20 16.80 -4.47
N THR A 237 18.23 17.19 -3.19
CA THR A 237 19.45 17.56 -2.47
C THR A 237 19.70 16.60 -1.30
N LEU A 238 20.91 16.61 -0.73
CA LEU A 238 21.20 15.84 0.49
C LEU A 238 20.25 16.19 1.63
N GLY A 239 19.95 17.48 1.84
CA GLY A 239 18.97 17.89 2.86
C GLY A 239 17.54 17.40 2.58
N SER A 240 17.19 17.17 1.30
CA SER A 240 15.92 16.51 0.95
C SER A 240 15.93 15.04 1.37
N GLN A 241 17.04 14.32 1.19
CA GLN A 241 17.18 12.93 1.63
C GLN A 241 17.06 12.80 3.15
N ASP A 242 17.74 13.67 3.89
CA ASP A 242 17.69 13.69 5.35
C ASP A 242 16.25 13.94 5.83
N SER A 243 15.56 14.92 5.22
CA SER A 243 14.16 15.20 5.53
C SER A 243 13.25 13.99 5.26
N MET A 244 13.42 13.32 4.13
CA MET A 244 12.65 12.13 3.78
C MET A 244 12.90 10.97 4.75
N LYS A 245 14.15 10.77 5.18
CA LYS A 245 14.49 9.77 6.18
C LYS A 245 13.83 10.08 7.52
N THR A 246 13.93 11.34 7.98
CA THR A 246 13.28 11.77 9.23
C THR A 246 11.76 11.59 9.16
N ILE A 247 11.13 11.87 8.03
CA ILE A 247 9.69 11.61 7.85
C ILE A 247 9.36 10.12 8.03
N LEU A 248 10.14 9.22 7.41
CA LEU A 248 9.92 7.78 7.54
C LEU A 248 10.14 7.27 8.97
N GLU A 249 11.09 7.84 9.69
CA GLU A 249 11.35 7.47 11.08
C GLU A 249 10.23 7.94 12.04
N ASN A 250 9.44 8.93 11.63
CA ASN A 250 8.39 9.54 12.46
C ASN A 250 6.96 9.20 12.02
N ILE A 251 6.76 8.55 10.87
CA ILE A 251 5.43 8.09 10.50
C ILE A 251 5.03 6.91 11.38
N LEU A 252 3.92 7.07 12.11
CA LEU A 252 3.36 5.98 12.89
C LEU A 252 2.58 5.05 11.96
N ILE A 253 2.87 3.76 12.03
CA ILE A 253 2.11 2.74 11.33
C ILE A 253 1.71 1.67 12.34
N ASP A 254 0.40 1.45 12.48
CA ASP A 254 -0.17 0.45 13.37
C ASP A 254 -1.17 -0.43 12.62
N PHE A 255 -1.19 -1.71 12.96
CA PHE A 255 -2.03 -2.72 12.36
C PHE A 255 -2.99 -3.24 13.42
N GLN A 256 -4.30 -3.15 13.16
CA GLN A 256 -5.34 -3.64 14.07
C GLN A 256 -6.22 -4.70 13.42
#